data_AF-A0A7L4RLI4-F1
#
_entry.id   AF-A0A7L4RLI4-F1
#
_cell.length_a   1.000
_cell.length_b   1.000
_cell.length_c   1.000
_cell.angle_alpha   90.00
_cell.angle_beta   90.00
_cell.angle_gamma   90.00
#
_symmetry.space_group_name_H-M   'P 1'
#
loop_
_entity.id
_entity.type
_entity.pdbx_description
1 polymer ?
#
loop_
_entity_poly.entity_id
_entity_poly.type
_entity_poly.pdbx_seq_one_letter_code
_entity_poly.pdbx_strand_id
1 'polypeptide(L)'
;MEEQKPAGDAEALEKEKAGLLERLKEADRRYRYKVYEAKALSEMLEKRKKENPLPPAREIRKNIHRLEFIISTEARTLKQERELVKEVRGWEKKLSGAIEVERMERRLVFISEDIKRAEQQVKEFETRMNELRAKVHEKQSAEHKSRKEKKLLDLKRKVEEEKLKEIKPFMKKNEDGRVDLGEICVIKKKEK
;
A
#
# COMPACT_ATOMS: atom_id res chain seq x y z
N MET A 1 -5.36 34.60 -24.58
CA MET A 1 -5.30 33.85 -23.30
C MET A 1 -5.33 32.39 -23.66
N GLU A 2 -4.19 31.72 -23.54
CA GLU A 2 -4.03 30.32 -23.90
C GLU A 2 -4.80 29.43 -22.92
N GLU A 3 -5.75 28.66 -23.43
CA GLU A 3 -6.34 27.53 -22.72
C GLU A 3 -5.25 26.45 -22.54
N GLN A 4 -4.52 26.52 -21.43
CA GLN A 4 -3.65 25.43 -21.02
C GLN A 4 -4.51 24.21 -20.68
N LYS A 5 -4.27 23.14 -21.42
CA LYS A 5 -5.04 21.89 -21.41
C LYS A 5 -5.03 21.23 -20.02
N PRO A 6 -6.16 20.74 -19.50
CA PRO A 6 -6.23 19.92 -18.28
C PRO A 6 -5.55 18.53 -18.41
N ALA A 7 -5.05 18.17 -19.60
CA ALA A 7 -4.42 16.88 -19.88
C ALA A 7 -3.08 16.65 -19.14
N GLY A 8 -2.28 17.71 -18.91
CA GLY A 8 -0.97 17.56 -18.24
C GLY A 8 -1.07 17.16 -16.76
N ASP A 9 -2.12 17.62 -16.09
CA ASP A 9 -2.38 17.35 -14.67
C ASP A 9 -2.88 15.93 -14.42
N ALA A 10 -3.74 15.40 -15.30
CA ALA A 10 -4.26 14.04 -15.20
C ALA A 10 -3.18 13.00 -15.50
N GLU A 11 -2.37 13.23 -16.54
CA GLU A 11 -1.23 12.35 -16.87
C GLU A 11 -0.15 12.34 -15.77
N ALA A 12 0.09 13.47 -15.11
CA ALA A 12 1.02 13.55 -13.98
C ALA A 12 0.52 12.71 -12.77
N LEU A 13 -0.78 12.80 -12.44
CA LEU A 13 -1.39 12.01 -11.37
C LEU A 13 -1.43 10.51 -11.70
N GLU A 14 -1.62 10.14 -12.97
CA GLU A 14 -1.55 8.74 -13.39
C GLU A 14 -0.13 8.17 -13.29
N LYS A 15 0.90 8.95 -13.64
CA LYS A 15 2.30 8.55 -13.45
C LYS A 15 2.67 8.39 -11.98
N GLU A 16 2.23 9.33 -11.13
CA GLU A 16 2.45 9.25 -9.68
C GLU A 16 1.77 8.02 -9.07
N LYS A 17 0.53 7.73 -9.49
CA LYS A 17 -0.20 6.52 -9.10
C LYS A 17 0.53 5.25 -9.54
N ALA A 18 1.04 5.19 -10.77
CA ALA A 18 1.79 4.05 -11.26
C ALA A 18 3.07 3.82 -10.45
N GLY A 19 3.84 4.88 -10.18
CA GLY A 19 5.06 4.79 -9.36
C GLY A 19 4.79 4.37 -7.91
N LEU A 20 3.70 4.85 -7.30
CA LEU A 20 3.28 4.39 -5.98
C LEU A 20 2.83 2.93 -5.99
N LEU A 21 2.21 2.46 -7.08
CA LEU A 21 1.79 1.08 -7.23
C LEU A 21 2.96 0.11 -7.35
N GLU A 22 4.04 0.51 -8.02
CA GLU A 22 5.31 -0.24 -8.03
C GLU A 22 5.94 -0.29 -6.64
N ARG A 23 6.05 0.85 -5.95
CA ARG A 23 6.57 0.91 -4.58
C ARG A 23 5.75 0.07 -3.60
N LEU A 24 4.43 0.07 -3.72
CA LEU A 24 3.53 -0.77 -2.94
C LEU A 24 3.80 -2.26 -3.19
N LYS A 25 3.92 -2.67 -4.47
CA LYS A 25 4.26 -4.05 -4.83
C LYS A 25 5.60 -4.48 -4.26
N GLU A 26 6.61 -3.62 -4.29
CA GLU A 26 7.92 -3.90 -3.69
C GLU A 26 7.84 -4.04 -2.17
N ALA A 27 7.13 -3.13 -1.50
CA ALA A 27 6.92 -3.18 -0.05
C ALA A 27 6.18 -4.45 0.36
N ASP A 28 5.11 -4.82 -0.36
CA ASP A 28 4.34 -6.05 -0.11
C ASP A 28 5.20 -7.31 -0.33
N ARG A 29 6.01 -7.34 -1.41
CA ARG A 29 6.96 -8.44 -1.61
C ARG A 29 7.95 -8.58 -0.46
N ARG A 30 8.52 -7.47 0.02
CA ARG A 30 9.44 -7.46 1.17
C ARG A 30 8.76 -7.93 2.44
N TYR A 31 7.55 -7.44 2.70
CA TYR A 31 6.72 -7.86 3.84
C TYR A 31 6.49 -9.37 3.81
N ARG A 32 5.97 -9.90 2.70
CA ARG A 32 5.71 -11.34 2.54
C ARG A 32 6.97 -12.18 2.72
N TYR A 33 8.08 -11.77 2.09
CA TYR A 33 9.35 -12.46 2.25
C TYR A 33 9.76 -12.57 3.72
N LYS A 34 9.68 -11.47 4.47
CA LYS A 34 10.02 -11.43 5.89
C LYS A 34 9.09 -12.27 6.75
N VAL A 35 7.79 -12.28 6.45
CA VAL A 35 6.81 -13.14 7.13
C VAL A 35 7.14 -14.62 6.90
N TYR A 36 7.46 -15.02 5.67
CA TYR A 36 7.87 -16.40 5.37
C TYR A 36 9.21 -16.75 6.03
N GLU A 37 10.17 -15.83 6.03
CA GLU A 37 11.46 -16.00 6.73
C GLU A 37 11.25 -16.24 8.23
N ALA A 38 10.41 -15.42 8.87
CA ALA A 38 10.07 -15.57 10.29
C ALA A 38 9.41 -16.93 10.56
N LYS A 39 8.44 -17.33 9.74
CA LYS A 39 7.72 -18.60 9.90
C LYS A 39 8.64 -19.81 9.75
N ALA A 40 9.49 -19.81 8.73
CA ALA A 40 10.46 -20.88 8.53
C ALA A 40 11.45 -20.97 9.71
N LEU A 41 11.94 -19.83 10.18
CA LEU A 41 12.87 -19.76 11.30
C LEU A 41 12.22 -20.19 12.62
N SER A 42 10.96 -19.83 12.87
CA SER A 42 10.21 -20.26 14.05
C SER A 42 9.96 -21.76 14.05
N GLU A 43 9.55 -22.33 12.92
CA GLU A 43 9.35 -23.78 12.78
C GLU A 43 10.66 -24.55 13.01
N MET A 44 11.77 -24.05 12.47
CA MET A 44 13.10 -24.63 12.69
C MET A 44 13.53 -24.55 14.17
N LEU A 45 13.27 -23.42 14.82
CA LEU A 45 13.57 -23.22 16.24
C LEU A 45 12.76 -24.18 17.12
N GLU A 46 11.46 -24.32 16.86
CA GLU A 46 10.58 -25.23 17.59
C GLU A 46 11.02 -26.68 17.44
N LYS A 47 11.36 -27.12 16.22
CA LYS A 47 11.89 -28.46 15.97
C LYS A 47 13.16 -28.71 16.78
N ARG A 48 14.11 -27.76 16.74
CA ARG A 48 15.36 -27.87 17.51
C ARG A 48 15.12 -27.93 19.02
N LYS A 49 14.22 -27.12 19.56
CA LYS A 49 13.85 -27.14 20.98
C LYS A 49 13.19 -28.45 21.41
N LYS A 50 12.42 -29.09 20.51
CA LYS A 50 11.76 -30.39 20.76
C LYS A 50 12.74 -31.57 20.67
N GLU A 51 13.59 -31.59 19.65
CA GLU A 51 14.53 -32.68 19.40
C GLU A 51 15.68 -32.69 20.41
N ASN A 52 16.20 -31.51 20.78
CA ASN A 52 17.30 -31.37 21.71
C ASN A 52 17.03 -30.19 22.67
N PRO A 53 16.26 -30.43 23.74
CA PRO A 53 16.04 -29.42 24.77
C PRO A 53 17.37 -29.14 25.49
N LEU A 54 17.99 -28.03 25.14
CA LEU A 54 19.20 -27.55 25.77
C LEU A 54 18.87 -26.47 26.81
N PRO A 55 19.52 -26.50 27.99
CA PRO A 55 19.43 -25.38 28.92
C PRO A 55 20.03 -24.11 28.32
N PRO A 56 19.71 -22.92 28.88
CA PRO A 56 20.27 -21.66 28.42
C PRO A 56 21.81 -21.68 28.37
N ALA A 57 22.41 -20.99 27.39
CA ALA A 57 23.86 -21.04 27.18
C ALA A 57 24.64 -20.54 28.43
N ARG A 58 24.03 -19.70 29.25
CA ARG A 58 24.59 -19.23 30.52
C ARG A 58 24.78 -20.36 31.54
N GLU A 59 23.85 -21.28 31.63
CA GLU A 59 23.92 -22.41 32.58
C GLU A 59 24.98 -23.41 32.15
N ILE A 60 25.06 -23.68 30.85
CA ILE A 60 26.09 -24.55 30.28
C ILE A 60 27.49 -23.98 30.55
N ARG A 61 27.69 -22.67 30.36
CA ARG A 61 28.96 -21.99 30.69
C ARG A 61 29.35 -22.14 32.16
N LYS A 62 28.38 -22.02 33.07
CA LYS A 62 28.63 -22.25 34.51
C LYS A 62 29.08 -23.68 34.79
N ASN A 63 28.47 -24.67 34.15
CA ASN A 63 28.85 -26.07 34.32
C ASN A 63 30.26 -26.35 33.78
N ILE A 64 30.62 -25.78 32.62
CA ILE A 64 31.98 -25.88 32.06
C ILE A 64 32.99 -25.30 33.06
N HIS A 65 32.81 -24.05 33.51
CA HIS A 65 33.72 -23.42 34.46
C HIS A 65 33.84 -24.20 35.78
N ARG A 66 32.74 -24.81 36.26
CA ARG A 66 32.77 -25.65 37.45
C ARG A 66 33.64 -26.90 37.24
N LEU A 67 33.51 -27.56 36.10
CA LEU A 67 34.32 -28.73 35.77
C LEU A 67 35.80 -28.36 35.59
N GLU A 68 36.09 -27.24 34.93
CA GLU A 68 37.44 -26.69 34.79
C GLU A 68 38.06 -26.37 36.15
N PHE A 69 37.28 -25.79 37.06
CA PHE A 69 37.72 -25.55 38.42
C PHE A 69 38.07 -26.86 39.13
N ILE A 70 37.21 -27.88 39.08
CA ILE A 70 37.45 -29.20 39.67
C ILE A 70 38.72 -29.85 39.07
N ILE A 71 38.92 -29.73 37.76
CA ILE A 71 40.15 -30.20 37.09
C ILE A 71 41.37 -29.50 37.70
N SER A 72 41.31 -28.19 37.90
CA SER A 72 42.45 -27.41 38.40
C SER A 72 42.76 -27.60 39.89
N THR A 73 41.77 -27.96 40.72
CA THR A 73 41.92 -27.97 42.19
C THR A 73 41.81 -29.35 42.82
N GLU A 74 40.99 -30.26 42.26
CA GLU A 74 40.54 -31.48 42.92
C GLU A 74 40.92 -32.76 42.16
N ALA A 75 41.28 -32.68 40.87
CA ALA A 75 41.69 -33.86 40.10
C ALA A 75 43.08 -34.36 40.55
N ARG A 76 43.10 -35.45 41.33
CA ARG A 76 44.33 -36.02 41.90
C ARG A 76 44.96 -37.10 41.03
N THR A 77 44.27 -37.56 39.99
CA THR A 77 44.76 -38.62 39.10
C THR A 77 44.51 -38.29 37.63
N LEU A 78 45.42 -38.76 36.75
CA LEU A 78 45.28 -38.60 35.29
C LEU A 78 44.00 -39.22 34.74
N LYS A 79 43.47 -40.28 35.37
CA LYS A 79 42.21 -40.90 34.96
C LYS A 79 41.02 -39.98 35.22
N GLN A 80 40.93 -39.40 36.42
CA GLN A 80 39.89 -38.44 36.78
C GLN A 80 39.95 -37.19 35.90
N GLU A 81 41.15 -36.66 35.66
CA GLU A 81 41.35 -35.51 34.79
C GLU A 81 40.84 -35.78 33.37
N ARG A 82 41.18 -36.94 32.79
CA ARG A 82 40.70 -37.34 31.45
C ARG A 82 39.19 -37.50 31.37
N GLU A 83 38.54 -38.00 32.42
CA GLU A 83 37.09 -38.14 32.48
C GLU A 83 36.42 -36.76 32.52
N LEU A 84 36.88 -35.86 33.40
CA LEU A 84 36.38 -34.49 33.48
C LEU A 84 36.59 -33.71 32.17
N VAL A 85 37.74 -33.87 31.50
CA VAL A 85 38.00 -33.25 30.19
C VAL A 85 37.02 -33.76 29.12
N LYS A 86 36.64 -35.05 29.14
CA LYS A 86 35.61 -35.58 28.23
C LYS A 86 34.25 -34.94 28.51
N GLU A 87 33.90 -34.75 29.78
CA GLU A 87 32.64 -34.07 30.15
C GLU A 87 32.64 -32.61 29.69
N VAL A 88 33.74 -31.88 29.91
CA VAL A 88 33.91 -30.50 29.41
C VAL A 88 33.66 -30.43 27.90
N ARG A 89 34.31 -31.31 27.11
CA ARG A 89 34.07 -31.39 25.66
C ARG A 89 32.62 -31.70 25.30
N GLY A 90 31.94 -32.52 26.10
CA GLY A 90 30.51 -32.80 25.95
C GLY A 90 29.66 -31.56 26.17
N TRP A 91 29.97 -30.76 27.20
CA TRP A 91 29.30 -29.50 27.49
C TRP A 91 29.61 -28.41 26.47
N GLU A 92 30.82 -28.33 25.93
CA GLU A 92 31.17 -27.40 24.84
C GLU A 92 30.32 -27.63 23.59
N LYS A 93 30.10 -28.91 23.21
CA LYS A 93 29.19 -29.24 22.10
C LYS A 93 27.74 -28.84 22.37
N LYS A 94 27.28 -28.96 23.61
CA LYS A 94 25.95 -28.47 24.01
C LYS A 94 25.91 -26.94 23.99
N LEU A 95 26.99 -26.28 24.37
CA LEU A 95 27.09 -24.82 24.37
C LEU A 95 26.97 -24.26 22.96
N SER A 96 27.63 -24.86 21.97
CA SER A 96 27.51 -24.42 20.57
C SER A 96 26.06 -24.52 20.08
N GLY A 97 25.37 -25.62 20.39
CA GLY A 97 23.95 -25.78 20.07
C GLY A 97 23.05 -24.74 20.75
N ALA A 98 23.28 -24.46 22.04
CA ALA A 98 22.51 -23.46 22.78
C ALA A 98 22.74 -22.03 22.23
N ILE A 99 23.97 -21.69 21.84
CA ILE A 99 24.30 -20.41 21.21
C ILE A 99 23.58 -20.27 19.86
N GLU A 100 23.51 -21.33 19.06
CA GLU A 100 22.77 -21.31 17.80
C GLU A 100 21.28 -21.01 18.03
N VAL A 101 20.66 -21.65 19.03
CA VAL A 101 19.26 -21.38 19.39
C VAL A 101 19.07 -19.92 19.81
N GLU A 102 19.90 -19.40 20.72
CA GLU A 102 19.84 -17.99 21.14
C GLU A 102 20.03 -17.02 19.95
N ARG A 103 20.91 -17.35 19.00
CA ARG A 103 21.10 -16.56 17.77
C ARG A 103 19.85 -16.55 16.89
N MET A 104 19.19 -17.70 16.74
CA MET A 104 17.93 -17.79 15.98
C MET A 104 16.81 -17.00 16.67
N GLU A 105 16.71 -17.04 18.00
CA GLU A 105 15.74 -16.25 18.76
C GLU A 105 15.96 -14.75 18.56
N ARG A 106 17.21 -14.28 18.67
CA ARG A 106 17.54 -12.87 18.39
C ARG A 106 17.21 -12.49 16.95
N ARG A 107 17.52 -13.35 15.99
CA ARG A 107 17.18 -13.11 14.58
C ARG A 107 15.67 -13.01 14.37
N LEU A 108 14.86 -13.85 15.03
CA LEU A 108 13.41 -13.74 15.00
C LEU A 108 12.91 -12.38 15.51
N VAL A 109 13.51 -11.86 16.59
CA VAL A 109 13.17 -10.54 17.11
C VAL A 109 13.42 -9.46 16.05
N PHE A 110 14.61 -9.44 15.42
CA PHE A 110 14.91 -8.47 14.37
C PHE A 110 13.99 -8.61 13.15
N ILE A 111 13.71 -9.83 12.69
CA ILE A 111 12.78 -10.04 11.58
C ILE A 111 11.38 -9.55 11.96
N SER A 112 10.95 -9.73 13.20
CA SER A 112 9.64 -9.25 13.66
C SER A 112 9.53 -7.73 13.63
N GLU A 113 10.62 -7.01 13.93
CA GLU A 113 10.68 -5.56 13.80
C GLU A 113 10.65 -5.14 12.32
N ASP A 114 11.39 -5.84 11.45
CA ASP A 114 11.37 -5.61 10.00
C ASP A 114 9.97 -5.81 9.42
N ILE A 115 9.24 -6.84 9.85
CA ILE A 115 7.85 -7.11 9.44
C ILE A 115 6.96 -5.93 9.83
N LYS A 116 7.05 -5.45 11.08
CA LYS A 116 6.25 -4.30 11.55
C LYS A 116 6.53 -3.03 10.73
N ARG A 117 7.80 -2.75 10.43
CA ARG A 117 8.18 -1.60 9.60
C ARG A 117 7.65 -1.73 8.18
N ALA A 118 7.77 -2.92 7.58
CA ALA A 118 7.25 -3.17 6.24
C ALA A 118 5.72 -3.07 6.19
N GLU A 119 5.02 -3.56 7.22
CA GLU A 119 3.56 -3.45 7.33
C GLU A 119 3.10 -1.99 7.42
N GLN A 120 3.82 -1.17 8.21
CA GLN A 120 3.54 0.26 8.29
C GLN A 120 3.74 0.95 6.94
N GLN A 121 4.83 0.65 6.23
CA GLN A 121 5.08 1.20 4.88
C GLN A 121 3.98 0.81 3.88
N VAL A 122 3.51 -0.44 3.92
CA VAL A 122 2.40 -0.89 3.08
C VAL A 122 1.14 -0.06 3.37
N LYS A 123 0.79 0.12 4.66
CA LYS A 123 -0.36 0.94 5.07
C LYS A 123 -0.23 2.40 4.61
N GLU A 124 0.95 3.00 4.74
CA GLU A 124 1.22 4.37 4.26
C GLU A 124 1.08 4.50 2.74
N PHE A 125 1.52 3.51 1.97
CA PHE A 125 1.35 3.53 0.53
C PHE A 125 -0.11 3.30 0.12
N GLU A 126 -0.84 2.44 0.82
CA GLU A 126 -2.27 2.22 0.58
C GLU A 126 -3.10 3.47 0.85
N THR A 127 -2.85 4.18 1.96
CA THR A 127 -3.55 5.43 2.28
C THR A 127 -3.28 6.49 1.22
N ARG A 128 -2.01 6.73 0.86
CA ARG A 128 -1.63 7.67 -0.22
C ARG A 128 -2.26 7.29 -1.56
N MET A 129 -2.35 6.00 -1.87
CA MET A 129 -2.96 5.52 -3.10
C MET A 129 -4.47 5.77 -3.11
N ASN A 130 -5.15 5.61 -1.98
CA ASN A 130 -6.57 5.92 -1.85
C ASN A 130 -6.83 7.44 -1.98
N GLU A 131 -5.99 8.27 -1.37
CA GLU A 131 -6.04 9.74 -1.53
C GLU A 131 -5.86 10.15 -2.99
N LEU A 132 -4.89 9.57 -3.70
CA LEU A 132 -4.69 9.84 -5.13
C LEU A 132 -5.87 9.37 -5.98
N ARG A 133 -6.45 8.20 -5.68
CA ARG A 133 -7.65 7.71 -6.38
C ARG A 133 -8.83 8.67 -6.19
N ALA A 134 -9.03 9.19 -4.98
CA ALA A 134 -10.06 10.18 -4.70
C ALA A 134 -9.83 11.47 -5.51
N LYS A 135 -8.61 12.01 -5.49
CA LYS A 135 -8.24 13.22 -6.26
C LYS A 135 -8.44 13.05 -7.78
N VAL A 136 -8.05 11.90 -8.34
CA VAL A 136 -8.25 11.58 -9.75
C VAL A 136 -9.75 11.52 -10.08
N HIS A 137 -10.53 10.85 -9.24
CA HIS A 137 -11.98 10.76 -9.43
C HIS A 137 -12.67 12.14 -9.37
N GLU A 138 -12.29 12.98 -8.41
CA GLU A 138 -12.79 14.36 -8.30
C GLU A 138 -12.50 15.16 -9.57
N LYS A 139 -11.23 15.18 -10.05
CA LYS A 139 -10.85 15.89 -11.27
C LYS A 139 -11.62 15.38 -12.50
N GLN A 140 -11.72 14.06 -12.68
CA GLN A 140 -12.47 13.46 -13.78
C GLN A 140 -13.96 13.81 -13.72
N SER A 141 -14.56 13.79 -12.52
CA SER A 141 -15.97 14.13 -12.33
C SER A 141 -16.27 15.60 -12.65
N ALA A 142 -15.37 16.52 -12.28
CA ALA A 142 -15.46 17.94 -12.58
C ALA A 142 -15.35 18.19 -14.09
N GLU A 143 -14.41 17.53 -14.78
CA GLU A 143 -14.30 17.60 -16.23
C GLU A 143 -15.57 17.09 -16.93
N HIS A 144 -16.11 15.95 -16.50
CA HIS A 144 -17.34 15.38 -17.05
C HIS A 144 -18.55 16.31 -16.87
N LYS A 145 -18.69 16.97 -15.70
CA LYS A 145 -19.73 17.97 -15.46
C LYS A 145 -19.57 19.17 -16.41
N SER A 146 -18.36 19.73 -16.51
CA SER A 146 -18.11 20.86 -17.42
C SER A 146 -18.39 20.52 -18.88
N ARG A 147 -18.04 19.30 -19.33
CA ARG A 147 -18.33 18.83 -20.69
C ARG A 147 -19.82 18.67 -20.94
N LYS A 148 -20.59 18.17 -19.96
CA LYS A 148 -22.05 18.07 -20.05
C LYS A 148 -22.71 19.44 -20.13
N GLU A 149 -22.27 20.38 -19.30
CA GLU A 149 -22.76 21.76 -19.29
C GLU A 149 -22.47 22.48 -20.61
N LYS A 150 -21.24 22.36 -21.13
CA LYS A 150 -20.87 22.90 -22.45
C LYS A 150 -21.77 22.34 -23.56
N LYS A 151 -21.97 21.01 -23.61
CA LYS A 151 -22.87 20.38 -24.59
C LYS A 151 -24.31 20.87 -24.49
N LEU A 152 -24.83 21.05 -23.27
CA LEU A 152 -26.17 21.61 -23.02
C LEU A 152 -26.28 23.06 -23.50
N LEU A 153 -25.25 23.86 -23.26
CA LEU A 153 -25.19 25.25 -23.71
C LEU A 153 -25.14 25.34 -25.24
N ASP A 154 -24.34 24.49 -25.89
CA ASP A 154 -24.23 24.42 -27.35
C ASP A 154 -25.55 23.94 -28.00
N LEU A 155 -26.25 22.99 -27.38
CA LEU A 155 -27.58 22.55 -27.80
C LEU A 155 -28.60 23.70 -27.70
N LYS A 156 -28.61 24.45 -26.59
CA LYS A 156 -29.49 25.61 -26.42
C LYS A 156 -29.22 26.68 -27.48
N ARG A 157 -27.96 26.99 -27.76
CA ARG A 157 -27.57 27.93 -28.81
C ARG A 157 -28.06 27.49 -30.18
N LYS A 158 -27.91 26.22 -30.54
CA LYS A 158 -28.42 25.68 -31.82
C LYS A 158 -29.94 25.80 -31.95
N VAL A 159 -30.68 25.47 -30.88
CA VAL A 159 -32.14 25.62 -30.86
C VAL A 159 -32.57 27.08 -30.97
N GLU A 160 -31.87 28.01 -30.31
CA GLU A 160 -32.14 29.44 -30.45
C GLU A 160 -31.82 29.97 -31.86
N GLU A 161 -30.74 29.52 -32.47
CA GLU A 161 -30.39 29.86 -33.86
C GLU A 161 -31.41 29.30 -34.86
N GLU A 162 -31.92 28.09 -34.66
CA GLU A 162 -32.98 27.50 -35.48
C GLU A 162 -34.29 28.29 -35.35
N LYS A 163 -34.71 28.62 -34.12
CA LYS A 163 -35.87 29.50 -33.88
C LYS A 163 -35.70 30.86 -34.55
N LEU A 164 -34.51 31.45 -34.47
CA LEU A 164 -34.21 32.72 -35.15
C LEU A 164 -34.26 32.58 -36.67
N LYS A 165 -33.86 31.44 -37.24
CA LYS A 165 -34.00 31.17 -38.69
C LYS A 165 -35.45 30.97 -39.10
N GLU A 166 -36.28 30.34 -38.28
CA GLU A 166 -37.72 30.16 -38.52
C GLU A 166 -38.49 31.48 -38.43
N ILE A 167 -38.09 32.39 -37.53
CA ILE A 167 -38.75 33.70 -37.35
C ILE A 167 -38.30 34.73 -38.41
N LYS A 168 -37.06 34.64 -38.90
CA LYS A 168 -36.50 35.54 -39.93
C LYS A 168 -37.37 35.74 -41.20
N PRO A 169 -38.00 34.71 -41.81
CA PRO A 169 -38.89 34.92 -42.95
C PRO A 169 -40.17 35.70 -42.60
N PHE A 170 -40.64 35.65 -41.35
CA PHE A 170 -41.80 36.43 -40.87
C PHE A 170 -41.42 37.84 -40.39
N MET A 171 -40.12 38.12 -40.20
CA MET A 171 -39.59 39.43 -39.81
C MET A 171 -39.06 40.26 -40.99
N LYS A 172 -39.35 39.88 -42.25
CA LYS A 172 -39.23 40.82 -43.36
C LYS A 172 -40.20 41.97 -43.09
N LYS A 173 -39.67 43.06 -42.54
CA LYS A 173 -40.36 44.35 -42.50
C LYS A 173 -40.79 44.67 -43.93
N ASN A 174 -42.09 44.74 -44.16
CA ASN A 174 -42.59 45.57 -45.24
C ASN A 174 -42.02 46.98 -45.02
N GLU A 175 -41.52 47.60 -46.08
CA GLU A 175 -40.78 48.89 -46.03
C GLU A 175 -41.59 50.05 -45.41
N ASP A 176 -42.88 49.84 -45.13
CA ASP A 176 -43.81 50.85 -44.60
C ASP A 176 -44.18 50.71 -43.10
N GLY A 177 -43.59 49.76 -42.36
CA GLY A 177 -43.78 49.67 -40.90
C GLY A 177 -45.21 49.39 -40.42
N ARG A 178 -46.11 48.93 -41.29
CA ARG A 178 -47.47 48.49 -40.94
C ARG A 178 -47.56 46.97 -40.90
N VAL A 179 -48.14 46.45 -39.82
CA VAL A 179 -48.52 45.04 -39.68
C VAL A 179 -49.96 44.89 -40.16
N ASP A 180 -50.19 44.10 -41.20
CA ASP A 180 -51.55 43.79 -41.65
C ASP A 180 -52.25 42.91 -40.61
N LEU A 181 -53.31 43.46 -40.00
CA LEU A 181 -54.12 42.81 -38.96
C LEU A 181 -54.97 41.63 -39.49
N GLY A 182 -54.91 41.33 -40.79
CA GLY A 182 -55.73 40.32 -41.47
C GLY A 182 -55.36 38.86 -41.15
N GLU A 183 -54.18 38.60 -40.60
CA GLU A 183 -53.69 37.24 -40.29
C GLU A 183 -53.55 36.96 -38.78
N ILE A 184 -54.16 37.77 -37.92
CA ILE A 184 -54.22 37.47 -36.49
C ILE A 184 -55.36 36.47 -36.25
N CYS A 185 -55.02 35.18 -36.18
CA CYS A 185 -55.93 34.16 -35.69
C CYS A 185 -56.25 34.39 -34.20
N VAL A 186 -57.45 34.92 -33.91
CA VAL A 186 -57.98 35.01 -32.56
C VAL A 186 -58.49 33.64 -32.12
N ILE A 187 -57.70 32.93 -31.32
CA ILE A 187 -58.15 31.69 -30.67
C ILE A 187 -59.15 32.06 -29.57
N LYS A 188 -60.45 31.97 -29.86
CA LYS A 188 -61.50 32.06 -28.84
C LYS A 188 -61.43 30.81 -27.96
N LYS A 189 -61.03 31.00 -26.70
CA LYS A 189 -61.16 29.99 -25.64
C LYS A 189 -62.66 29.72 -25.43
N LYS A 190 -63.12 28.50 -25.71
CA LYS A 190 -64.48 28.07 -25.33
C LYS A 190 -64.54 28.05 -23.79
N GLU A 191 -65.43 28.84 -23.21
CA GLU A 191 -65.80 28.70 -21.81
C GLU A 191 -66.98 27.75 -21.67
N LYS A 192 -66.74 26.73 -20.83
CA LYS A 192 -67.62 25.70 -20.26
C LYS A 192 -67.96 24.50 -21.14
#